data_AF-A0A255EG40-F1
#
_entry.id   AF-A0A255EG40-F1
#
_cell.length_a   1.000
_cell.length_b   1.000
_cell.length_c   1.000
_cell.angle_alpha   90.00
_cell.angle_beta   90.00
_cell.angle_gamma   90.00
#
_symmetry.space_group_name_H-M   'P 1'
#
loop_
_entity.id
_entity.type
_entity.pdbx_description
1 polymer ?
#
loop_
_entity_poly.entity_id
_entity_poly.type
_entity_poly.pdbx_seq_one_letter_code
_entity_poly.pdbx_strand_id
1 'polypeptide(L)'
;MDHRILAGRRRFRPQQQRHDTNDQLYWQVAPAEMPVPLGEVTARVEVAPDLMGALDGRTRCLIGASYDDTECELTQDGTAFSAAATFDEAREGMTFVLGFHEGTFQRPWIPHEHFWSYNAVGLGMLVGTAGVVWAWIRSARGMRKPSRGTVVAPQVRPPKKLGLRVAGTVVNAKPANITAAEVLGLAITGSLTVSEKDDTIILERTADPSGEAYALGLRHFHEGLRRTTEIPLVGRSEGLRGAVRASAHEAKRQAKPYLRWNPWPSVLLAVLAALVVLAFVFQGSDFRTDNPPAVTLLVVAPLIIFIPVAAVFWAARATRLTREGKEVLRDLAGLRWLIEMSEAERLRWLQSPDTAPRERIGGDEREVLRLYETLLPWAALFGHQHEWSDLLRNHAAAADLPDVDYGWTTTLTMPAWDTGLAAVGTGSTLDSGGSGGGSYDGGGFSGGSDVGGGGGGGGGSFD
;
A
#
# COMPACT_ATOMS: atom_id res chain seq x y z
N MET A 1 7.10 72.74 -18.85
CA MET A 1 7.82 71.47 -19.06
C MET A 1 6.96 70.67 -20.02
N ASP A 2 7.40 70.61 -21.27
CA ASP A 2 6.71 69.95 -22.38
C ASP A 2 6.96 68.44 -22.27
N HIS A 3 6.00 67.67 -21.74
CA HIS A 3 6.05 66.22 -21.77
C HIS A 3 5.22 65.72 -22.95
N ARG A 4 5.83 65.70 -24.14
CA ARG A 4 5.30 64.93 -25.27
C ARG A 4 5.63 63.46 -25.05
N ILE A 5 4.64 62.70 -24.57
CA ILE A 5 4.72 61.23 -24.58
C ILE A 5 4.51 60.77 -26.02
N LEU A 6 5.56 60.20 -26.62
CA LEU A 6 5.52 59.62 -27.97
C LEU A 6 4.62 58.37 -27.95
N ALA A 7 3.42 58.51 -28.51
CA ALA A 7 2.46 57.41 -28.70
C ALA A 7 3.05 56.32 -29.61
N GLY A 8 3.49 55.21 -29.01
CA GLY A 8 3.93 54.03 -29.74
C GLY A 8 2.75 53.31 -30.38
N ARG A 9 2.82 53.07 -31.70
CA ARG A 9 1.85 52.24 -32.44
C ARG A 9 1.98 50.78 -31.99
N ARG A 10 1.27 50.36 -30.94
CA ARG A 10 1.27 48.95 -30.47
C ARG A 10 0.19 48.13 -31.20
N ARG A 11 0.59 47.06 -31.87
CA ARG A 11 -0.34 45.99 -32.30
C ARG A 11 -0.70 45.14 -31.09
N PHE A 12 -1.83 45.41 -30.45
CA PHE A 12 -2.42 44.48 -29.49
C PHE A 12 -3.22 43.40 -30.22
N ARG A 13 -3.13 42.15 -29.76
CA ARG A 13 -4.11 41.11 -30.12
C ARG A 13 -5.32 41.32 -29.21
N PRO A 14 -6.49 41.71 -29.74
CA PRO A 14 -7.67 41.88 -28.90
C PRO A 14 -8.13 40.54 -28.31
N GLN A 15 -8.70 40.58 -27.10
CA GLN A 15 -9.36 39.42 -26.51
C GLN A 15 -10.77 39.27 -27.12
N GLN A 16 -11.03 38.15 -27.79
CA GLN A 16 -12.39 37.77 -28.15
C GLN A 16 -13.05 37.14 -26.91
N GLN A 17 -14.05 37.81 -26.35
CA GLN A 17 -14.87 37.28 -25.26
C GLN A 17 -16.29 37.09 -25.76
N ARG A 18 -16.81 35.86 -25.72
CA ARG A 18 -18.19 35.54 -26.09
C ARG A 18 -19.06 35.53 -24.83
N HIS A 19 -20.04 36.42 -24.75
CA HIS A 19 -21.21 36.23 -23.90
C HIS A 19 -22.19 35.30 -24.64
N ASP A 20 -22.89 34.42 -23.93
CA ASP A 20 -23.57 33.17 -24.37
C ASP A 20 -24.43 33.16 -25.65
N THR A 21 -24.61 34.26 -26.38
CA THR A 21 -25.42 34.27 -27.62
C THR A 21 -24.79 34.99 -28.81
N ASN A 22 -23.67 35.72 -28.70
CA ASN A 22 -23.13 36.46 -29.85
C ASN A 22 -21.59 36.54 -29.91
N ASP A 23 -21.05 36.66 -31.13
CA ASP A 23 -19.62 36.92 -31.36
C ASP A 23 -19.35 38.41 -31.18
N GLN A 24 -18.26 38.78 -30.51
CA GLN A 24 -17.89 40.19 -30.34
C GLN A 24 -16.38 40.36 -30.20
N LEU A 25 -15.90 41.48 -30.74
CA LEU A 25 -14.58 42.02 -30.47
C LEU A 25 -14.70 42.95 -29.27
N TYR A 26 -14.14 42.54 -28.13
CA TYR A 26 -14.06 43.36 -26.92
C TYR A 26 -12.62 43.83 -26.74
N TRP A 27 -12.38 45.13 -26.98
CA TRP A 27 -11.04 45.70 -26.91
C TRP A 27 -11.00 46.80 -25.85
N GLN A 28 -10.33 46.52 -24.73
CA GLN A 28 -9.95 47.58 -23.79
C GLN A 28 -8.80 48.39 -24.43
N VAL A 29 -9.11 49.58 -24.94
CA VAL A 29 -8.16 50.50 -25.56
C VAL A 29 -7.24 51.07 -24.50
N ALA A 30 -7.84 51.53 -23.40
CA ALA A 30 -7.15 51.94 -22.19
C ALA A 30 -7.83 51.27 -20.98
N PRO A 31 -7.12 50.49 -20.16
CA PRO A 31 -7.72 49.79 -19.04
C PRO A 31 -8.08 50.77 -17.92
N ALA A 32 -9.29 50.62 -17.36
CA ALA A 32 -9.79 51.44 -16.25
C ALA A 32 -9.05 51.23 -14.91
N GLU A 33 -8.03 50.37 -14.88
CA GLU A 33 -7.20 50.10 -13.70
C GLU A 33 -5.99 51.04 -13.60
N MET A 34 -5.79 51.91 -14.61
CA MET A 34 -4.64 52.80 -14.67
C MET A 34 -4.63 53.79 -13.48
N PRO A 35 -3.54 53.85 -12.69
CA PRO A 35 -3.47 54.69 -11.49
C PRO A 35 -3.13 56.16 -11.79
N VAL A 36 -3.06 56.54 -13.06
CA VAL A 36 -2.72 57.89 -13.52
C VAL A 36 -3.76 58.36 -14.55
N PRO A 37 -4.04 59.68 -14.62
CA PRO A 37 -4.92 60.23 -15.66
C PRO A 37 -4.30 60.02 -17.05
N LEU A 38 -5.13 59.71 -18.03
CA LEU A 38 -4.69 59.31 -19.38
C LEU A 38 -4.63 60.48 -20.35
N GLY A 39 -5.26 61.61 -20.04
CA GLY A 39 -5.39 62.73 -20.97
C GLY A 39 -6.23 62.32 -22.18
N GLU A 40 -5.81 62.68 -23.39
CA GLU A 40 -6.53 62.33 -24.62
C GLU A 40 -6.19 60.91 -25.10
N VAL A 41 -7.21 60.05 -25.19
CA VAL A 41 -7.10 58.70 -25.77
C VAL A 41 -7.93 58.66 -27.04
N THR A 42 -7.29 58.20 -28.11
CA THR A 42 -7.93 58.00 -29.42
C THR A 42 -7.83 56.54 -29.84
N ALA A 43 -8.93 56.00 -30.36
CA ALA A 43 -9.01 54.64 -30.86
C ALA A 43 -9.48 54.66 -32.31
N ARG A 44 -8.87 53.81 -33.15
CA ARG A 44 -9.34 53.54 -34.51
C ARG A 44 -9.30 52.04 -34.77
N VAL A 45 -10.45 51.48 -35.12
CA VAL A 45 -10.60 50.07 -35.52
C VAL A 45 -11.00 50.04 -36.99
N GLU A 46 -10.26 49.30 -37.79
CA GLU A 46 -10.59 49.05 -39.19
C GLU A 46 -11.07 47.61 -39.34
N VAL A 47 -12.28 47.44 -39.84
CA VAL A 47 -12.88 46.12 -40.09
C VAL A 47 -12.58 45.73 -41.53
N ALA A 48 -12.15 44.48 -41.74
CA ALA A 48 -11.90 43.99 -43.10
C ALA A 48 -13.19 44.09 -43.94
N PRO A 49 -13.12 44.50 -45.22
CA PRO A 49 -14.31 44.70 -46.06
C PRO A 49 -15.27 43.50 -46.07
N ASP A 50 -14.72 42.27 -46.09
CA ASP A 50 -15.50 41.02 -46.10
C ASP A 50 -16.23 40.74 -44.78
N LEU A 51 -15.82 41.38 -43.68
CA LEU A 51 -16.44 41.25 -42.35
C LEU A 51 -17.46 42.35 -42.05
N MET A 52 -17.54 43.40 -42.88
CA MET A 52 -18.49 44.51 -42.66
C MET A 52 -19.95 44.03 -42.68
N GLY A 53 -20.28 43.05 -43.53
CA GLY A 53 -21.60 42.44 -43.59
C GLY A 53 -21.92 41.48 -42.44
N ALA A 54 -20.92 41.12 -41.62
CA ALA A 54 -21.09 40.26 -40.46
C ALA A 54 -21.33 41.05 -39.15
N LEU A 55 -21.23 42.38 -39.19
CA LEU A 55 -21.55 43.25 -38.06
C LEU A 55 -23.05 43.25 -37.79
N ASP A 56 -23.44 43.08 -36.53
CA ASP A 56 -24.84 42.97 -36.12
C ASP A 56 -25.45 44.28 -35.58
N GLY A 57 -24.71 45.39 -35.74
CA GLY A 57 -25.11 46.72 -35.29
C GLY A 57 -24.76 47.04 -33.83
N ARG A 58 -24.22 46.09 -33.05
CA ARG A 58 -23.80 46.33 -31.65
C ARG A 58 -22.38 46.89 -31.57
N THR A 59 -22.13 48.01 -32.25
CA THR A 59 -20.86 48.74 -32.15
C THR A 59 -20.97 49.84 -31.11
N ARG A 60 -20.17 49.78 -30.06
CA ARG A 60 -20.21 50.74 -28.93
C ARG A 60 -18.81 51.18 -28.53
N CYS A 61 -18.69 52.45 -28.17
CA CYS A 61 -17.57 52.96 -27.38
C CYS A 61 -18.07 53.17 -25.95
N LEU A 62 -17.37 52.59 -24.97
CA LEU A 62 -17.67 52.75 -23.55
C LEU A 62 -16.50 53.47 -22.88
N ILE A 63 -16.81 54.43 -22.01
CA ILE A 63 -15.84 55.19 -21.22
C ILE A 63 -16.21 55.19 -19.74
N GLY A 64 -15.22 55.39 -18.87
CA GLY A 64 -15.44 55.51 -17.42
C GLY A 64 -14.73 54.43 -16.61
N ALA A 65 -15.18 54.24 -15.37
CA ALA A 65 -14.61 53.25 -14.46
C ALA A 65 -14.96 51.80 -14.88
N SER A 66 -14.35 50.81 -14.22
CA SER A 66 -14.75 49.41 -14.42
C SER A 66 -16.25 49.24 -14.21
N TYR A 67 -16.92 48.58 -15.16
CA TYR A 67 -18.37 48.33 -15.18
C TYR A 67 -19.27 49.54 -15.45
N ASP A 68 -18.70 50.68 -15.84
CA ASP A 68 -19.44 51.81 -16.39
C ASP A 68 -19.95 51.51 -17.81
N ASP A 69 -21.16 51.94 -18.13
CA ASP A 69 -21.81 51.76 -19.43
C ASP A 69 -22.01 53.08 -20.20
N THR A 70 -21.34 54.16 -19.76
CA THR A 70 -21.35 55.47 -20.41
C THR A 70 -20.80 55.38 -21.83
N GLU A 71 -21.61 55.80 -22.81
CA GLU A 71 -21.24 55.77 -24.23
C GLU A 71 -20.45 57.02 -24.65
N CYS A 72 -19.44 56.81 -25.52
CA CYS A 72 -18.69 57.90 -26.14
C CYS A 72 -19.05 58.09 -27.62
N GLU A 73 -18.79 59.28 -28.15
CA GLU A 73 -19.07 59.59 -29.55
C GLU A 73 -18.20 58.74 -30.49
N LEU A 74 -18.86 58.11 -31.47
CA LEU A 74 -18.24 57.17 -32.40
C LEU A 74 -18.50 57.63 -33.82
N THR A 75 -17.43 57.89 -34.56
CA THR A 75 -17.47 58.34 -35.95
C THR A 75 -17.10 57.17 -36.87
N GLN A 76 -17.92 56.94 -37.88
CA GLN A 76 -17.66 55.92 -38.91
C GLN A 76 -17.25 56.58 -40.23
N ASP A 77 -16.16 56.09 -40.80
CA ASP A 77 -15.66 56.47 -42.13
C ASP A 77 -15.35 55.20 -42.93
N GLY A 78 -16.28 54.81 -43.81
CA GLY A 78 -16.21 53.56 -44.57
C GLY A 78 -16.15 52.32 -43.67
N THR A 79 -15.01 51.64 -43.67
CA THR A 79 -14.72 50.43 -42.88
C THR A 79 -14.06 50.73 -41.53
N ALA A 80 -13.78 51.99 -41.23
CA ALA A 80 -13.11 52.40 -40.01
C ALA A 80 -14.07 53.05 -39.02
N PHE A 81 -13.96 52.65 -37.77
CA PHE A 81 -14.63 53.26 -36.62
C PHE A 81 -13.59 53.96 -35.76
N SER A 82 -13.85 55.22 -35.42
CA SER A 82 -12.97 56.03 -34.58
C SER A 82 -13.71 56.67 -33.42
N ALA A 83 -13.05 56.76 -32.28
CA ALA A 83 -13.57 57.41 -31.09
C ALA A 83 -12.41 58.11 -30.35
N ALA A 84 -12.74 59.22 -29.69
CA ALA A 84 -11.79 60.03 -28.93
C ALA A 84 -12.45 60.47 -27.63
N ALA A 85 -11.72 60.38 -26.51
CA ALA A 85 -12.17 60.81 -25.20
C ALA A 85 -11.00 61.35 -24.38
N THR A 86 -11.28 62.31 -23.50
CA THR A 86 -10.33 62.87 -22.54
C THR A 86 -10.63 62.37 -21.14
N PHE A 87 -9.60 61.89 -20.44
CA PHE A 87 -9.67 61.33 -19.10
C PHE A 87 -8.80 62.14 -18.14
N ASP A 88 -9.46 62.96 -17.33
CA ASP A 88 -8.81 63.87 -16.37
C ASP A 88 -8.61 63.21 -15.00
N GLU A 89 -9.27 62.08 -14.72
CA GLU A 89 -9.18 61.32 -13.48
C GLU A 89 -8.40 60.00 -13.65
N ALA A 90 -7.87 59.48 -12.53
CA ALA A 90 -7.29 58.15 -12.50
C ALA A 90 -8.39 57.09 -12.44
N ARG A 91 -8.09 55.88 -12.91
CA ARG A 91 -9.02 54.73 -12.94
C ARG A 91 -10.22 54.87 -13.88
N GLU A 92 -10.07 55.67 -14.92
CA GLU A 92 -10.97 55.70 -16.06
C GLU A 92 -10.33 55.00 -17.26
N GLY A 93 -11.16 54.37 -18.09
CA GLY A 93 -10.71 53.65 -19.26
C GLY A 93 -11.63 53.83 -20.46
N MET A 94 -11.17 53.32 -21.59
CA MET A 94 -11.91 53.30 -22.85
C MET A 94 -11.98 51.87 -23.36
N THR A 95 -13.19 51.40 -23.63
CA THR A 95 -13.44 50.08 -24.21
C THR A 95 -14.20 50.22 -25.52
N PHE A 96 -13.68 49.55 -26.55
CA PHE A 96 -14.30 49.45 -27.85
C PHE A 96 -14.94 48.08 -28.01
N VAL A 97 -16.22 48.03 -28.36
CA VAL A 97 -16.98 46.79 -28.57
C VAL A 97 -17.53 46.78 -29.98
N LEU A 98 -17.22 45.74 -30.76
CA LEU A 98 -17.87 45.48 -32.06
C LEU A 98 -18.59 44.13 -32.00
N GLY A 99 -19.91 44.15 -32.20
CA GLY A 99 -20.73 42.94 -32.29
C GLY A 99 -20.74 42.35 -33.70
N PHE A 100 -20.71 41.02 -33.76
CA PHE A 100 -20.83 40.23 -34.98
C PHE A 100 -21.95 39.20 -34.81
N HIS A 101 -22.54 38.79 -35.93
CA HIS A 101 -23.49 37.68 -35.96
C HIS A 101 -22.85 36.40 -35.40
N GLU A 102 -23.64 35.60 -34.69
CA GLU A 102 -23.20 34.32 -34.15
C GLU A 102 -22.64 33.39 -35.26
N GLY A 103 -21.44 32.84 -35.02
CA GLY A 103 -20.79 31.91 -35.95
C GLY A 103 -19.87 32.57 -36.97
N THR A 104 -19.61 33.88 -36.83
CA THR A 104 -18.63 34.61 -37.64
C THR A 104 -17.20 34.11 -37.38
N PHE A 105 -16.89 33.69 -36.15
CA PHE A 105 -15.56 33.17 -35.78
C PHE A 105 -15.61 31.72 -35.28
N GLN A 106 -14.58 30.93 -35.60
CA GLN A 106 -14.41 29.58 -35.05
C GLN A 106 -13.98 29.66 -33.58
N ARG A 107 -14.65 28.91 -32.69
CA ARG A 107 -14.26 28.83 -31.27
C ARG A 107 -12.89 28.16 -31.14
N PRO A 108 -11.94 28.75 -30.40
CA PRO A 108 -10.76 28.00 -29.99
C PRO A 108 -11.21 26.83 -29.11
N TRP A 109 -10.59 25.67 -29.29
CA TRP A 109 -10.87 24.47 -28.51
C TRP A 109 -10.59 24.73 -27.03
N ILE A 110 -11.62 24.71 -26.16
CA ILE A 110 -11.47 24.91 -24.71
C ILE A 110 -11.63 23.55 -23.98
N PRO A 111 -10.66 23.11 -23.16
CA PRO A 111 -10.62 21.76 -22.57
C PRO A 111 -11.78 21.34 -21.62
N HIS A 112 -12.70 22.23 -21.23
CA HIS A 112 -13.68 21.98 -20.16
C HIS A 112 -14.77 20.96 -20.52
N GLU A 113 -15.00 20.69 -21.82
CA GLU A 113 -16.01 19.74 -22.29
C GLU A 113 -15.64 18.26 -22.03
N HIS A 114 -14.44 18.00 -21.51
CA HIS A 114 -13.90 16.64 -21.32
C HIS A 114 -13.78 16.20 -19.85
N PHE A 115 -14.36 16.92 -18.88
CA PHE A 115 -14.33 16.54 -17.46
C PHE A 115 -14.76 15.09 -17.24
N TRP A 116 -15.86 14.66 -17.87
CA TRP A 116 -16.35 13.28 -17.76
C TRP A 116 -15.41 12.26 -18.41
N SER A 117 -14.76 12.58 -19.53
CA SER A 117 -13.79 11.67 -20.16
C SER A 117 -12.53 11.47 -19.32
N TYR A 118 -12.00 12.51 -18.66
CA TYR A 118 -10.84 12.36 -17.79
C TYR A 118 -11.15 11.54 -16.53
N ASN A 119 -12.32 11.77 -15.92
CA ASN A 119 -12.76 11.00 -14.76
C ASN A 119 -13.07 9.54 -15.13
N ALA A 120 -13.64 9.27 -16.31
CA ALA A 120 -13.90 7.92 -16.79
C ALA A 120 -12.60 7.12 -17.04
N VAL A 121 -11.57 7.77 -17.59
CA VAL A 121 -10.24 7.16 -17.75
C VAL A 121 -9.61 6.88 -16.38
N GLY A 122 -9.70 7.82 -15.44
CA GLY A 122 -9.21 7.64 -14.07
C GLY A 122 -9.89 6.48 -13.34
N LEU A 123 -11.23 6.39 -13.42
CA LEU A 123 -11.99 5.29 -12.82
C LEU A 123 -11.68 3.95 -13.48
N GLY A 124 -11.58 3.91 -14.82
CA GLY A 124 -11.20 2.71 -15.56
C GLY A 124 -9.83 2.18 -15.14
N MET A 125 -8.87 3.08 -14.88
CA MET A 125 -7.55 2.70 -14.36
C MET A 125 -7.60 2.24 -12.90
N LEU A 126 -8.40 2.85 -12.03
CA LEU A 126 -8.59 2.38 -10.65
C LEU A 126 -9.19 0.97 -10.62
N VAL A 127 -10.21 0.71 -11.44
CA VAL A 127 -10.80 -0.64 -11.56
C VAL A 127 -9.80 -1.62 -12.17
N GLY A 128 -9.04 -1.21 -13.18
CA GLY A 128 -7.99 -2.03 -13.80
C GLY A 128 -6.89 -2.42 -12.80
N THR A 129 -6.37 -1.45 -12.05
CA THR A 129 -5.37 -1.68 -10.99
C THR A 129 -5.93 -2.55 -9.87
N ALA A 130 -7.16 -2.31 -9.40
CA ALA A 130 -7.83 -3.15 -8.43
C ALA A 130 -8.00 -4.61 -8.94
N GLY A 131 -8.35 -4.78 -10.21
CA GLY A 131 -8.46 -6.08 -10.87
C GLY A 131 -7.13 -6.82 -10.95
N VAL A 132 -6.05 -6.12 -11.29
CA VAL A 132 -4.68 -6.66 -11.29
C VAL A 132 -4.27 -7.04 -9.86
N VAL A 133 -4.50 -6.18 -8.87
CA VAL A 133 -4.24 -6.46 -7.46
C VAL A 133 -5.05 -7.67 -6.98
N TRP A 134 -6.31 -7.80 -7.36
CA TRP A 134 -7.14 -8.95 -6.99
C TRP A 134 -6.64 -10.27 -7.62
N ALA A 135 -6.37 -10.27 -8.93
CA ALA A 135 -5.79 -11.42 -9.62
C ALA A 135 -4.42 -11.80 -9.04
N TRP A 136 -3.66 -10.81 -8.59
CA TRP A 136 -2.38 -10.94 -7.94
C TRP A 136 -2.47 -11.52 -6.52
N ILE A 137 -3.41 -11.06 -5.67
CA ILE A 137 -3.71 -11.66 -4.36
C ILE A 137 -4.07 -13.13 -4.54
N ARG A 138 -4.90 -13.44 -5.55
CA ARG A 138 -5.33 -14.80 -5.86
C ARG A 138 -4.16 -15.68 -6.32
N SER A 139 -3.28 -15.18 -7.18
CA SER A 139 -2.10 -15.89 -7.67
C SER A 139 -1.09 -16.16 -6.54
N ALA A 140 -0.82 -15.16 -5.69
CA ALA A 140 0.09 -15.28 -4.56
C ALA A 140 -0.38 -16.35 -3.55
N ARG A 141 -1.69 -16.41 -3.27
CA ARG A 141 -2.30 -17.47 -2.46
C ARG A 141 -2.23 -18.86 -3.12
N GLY A 142 -2.04 -18.92 -4.44
CA GLY A 142 -1.88 -20.17 -5.20
C GLY A 142 -0.45 -20.72 -5.23
N MET A 143 0.58 -19.88 -5.04
CA MET A 143 1.99 -20.28 -5.17
C MET A 143 2.48 -21.22 -4.07
N ARG A 144 1.76 -21.29 -2.94
CA ARG A 144 2.08 -22.15 -1.78
C ARG A 144 1.07 -23.28 -1.52
N LYS A 145 0.27 -23.64 -2.53
CA LYS A 145 -0.66 -24.78 -2.42
C LYS A 145 0.01 -26.07 -2.91
N PRO A 146 -0.34 -27.23 -2.31
CA PRO A 146 -0.01 -28.52 -2.91
C PRO A 146 -0.61 -28.60 -4.32
N SER A 147 0.01 -29.39 -5.20
CA SER A 147 -0.48 -29.61 -6.56
C SER A 147 -1.95 -30.03 -6.55
N ARG A 148 -2.79 -29.43 -7.40
CA ARG A 148 -4.18 -29.85 -7.57
C ARG A 148 -4.20 -31.36 -7.89
N GLY A 149 -4.93 -32.15 -7.09
CA GLY A 149 -5.10 -33.60 -7.29
C GLY A 149 -4.27 -34.52 -6.39
N THR A 150 -3.38 -34.02 -5.52
CA THR A 150 -2.72 -34.89 -4.53
C THR A 150 -3.66 -35.17 -3.36
N VAL A 151 -4.18 -36.39 -3.28
CA VAL A 151 -4.73 -36.96 -2.05
C VAL A 151 -3.57 -37.08 -1.06
N VAL A 152 -3.67 -36.39 0.08
CA VAL A 152 -2.66 -36.42 1.13
C VAL A 152 -3.16 -37.40 2.18
N ALA A 153 -2.46 -38.53 2.39
CA ALA A 153 -2.80 -39.44 3.47
C ALA A 153 -2.29 -38.89 4.82
N PRO A 154 -2.97 -39.18 5.95
CA PRO A 154 -2.48 -38.82 7.26
C PRO A 154 -1.12 -39.47 7.53
N GLN A 155 -0.21 -38.75 8.16
CA GLN A 155 1.13 -39.25 8.49
C GLN A 155 1.36 -39.18 9.99
N VAL A 156 1.72 -40.32 10.59
CA VAL A 156 1.97 -40.45 12.05
C VAL A 156 3.35 -39.93 12.44
N ARG A 157 4.33 -40.02 11.55
CA ARG A 157 5.71 -39.65 11.87
C ARG A 157 6.07 -38.30 11.28
N PRO A 158 6.61 -37.37 12.08
CA PRO A 158 7.13 -36.14 11.56
C PRO A 158 8.37 -36.39 10.67
N PRO A 159 8.70 -35.49 9.74
CA PRO A 159 9.85 -35.65 8.86
C PRO A 159 11.16 -35.66 9.66
N LYS A 160 11.93 -36.77 9.62
CA LYS A 160 13.11 -37.04 10.47
C LYS A 160 14.29 -36.05 10.36
N LYS A 161 14.24 -35.07 9.46
CA LYS A 161 15.34 -34.14 9.18
C LYS A 161 14.89 -32.68 9.01
N LEU A 162 13.75 -32.32 9.58
CA LEU A 162 13.18 -31.00 9.40
C LEU A 162 12.99 -30.31 10.74
N GLY A 163 13.80 -29.27 10.98
CA GLY A 163 13.63 -28.44 12.17
C GLY A 163 12.29 -27.73 12.19
N LEU A 164 11.71 -27.51 13.38
CA LEU A 164 10.36 -26.98 13.56
C LEU A 164 10.17 -25.62 12.89
N ARG A 165 11.16 -24.74 13.00
CA ARG A 165 11.13 -23.43 12.35
C ARG A 165 11.24 -23.51 10.83
N VAL A 166 12.03 -24.44 10.30
CA VAL A 166 12.10 -24.68 8.86
C VAL A 166 10.74 -25.18 8.37
N ALA A 167 10.12 -26.14 9.07
CA ALA A 167 8.77 -26.60 8.76
C ALA A 167 7.75 -25.46 8.78
N GLY A 168 7.80 -24.60 9.81
CA GLY A 168 6.97 -23.41 9.93
C GLY A 168 7.10 -22.44 8.76
N THR A 169 8.32 -22.24 8.26
CA THR A 169 8.56 -21.39 7.08
C THR A 169 7.99 -22.00 5.79
N VAL A 170 8.04 -23.33 5.65
CA VAL A 170 7.52 -24.06 4.47
C VAL A 170 5.99 -24.02 4.45
N VAL A 171 5.33 -24.27 5.58
CA VAL A 171 3.86 -24.24 5.70
C VAL A 171 3.30 -22.83 5.87
N ASN A 172 4.17 -21.82 6.00
CA ASN A 172 3.81 -20.43 6.29
C ASN A 172 2.94 -20.30 7.56
N ALA A 173 3.36 -20.95 8.64
CA ALA A 173 2.73 -20.85 9.95
C ALA A 173 2.85 -19.41 10.51
N LYS A 174 1.93 -19.06 11.43
CA LYS A 174 2.01 -17.79 12.15
C LYS A 174 3.31 -17.74 12.98
N PRO A 175 4.03 -16.61 13.05
CA PRO A 175 5.26 -16.53 13.84
C PRO A 175 5.11 -16.96 15.31
N ALA A 176 3.98 -16.61 15.93
CA ALA A 176 3.64 -17.04 17.29
C ALA A 176 3.63 -18.58 17.42
N ASN A 177 2.94 -19.28 16.52
CA ASN A 177 2.86 -20.74 16.50
C ASN A 177 4.24 -21.41 16.32
N ILE A 178 5.12 -20.81 15.51
CA ILE A 178 6.49 -21.30 15.31
C ILE A 178 7.29 -21.20 16.62
N THR A 179 7.19 -20.07 17.30
CA THR A 179 7.87 -19.86 18.58
C THR A 179 7.28 -20.76 19.67
N ALA A 180 5.95 -20.95 19.69
CA ALA A 180 5.30 -21.90 20.60
C ALA A 180 5.85 -23.32 20.41
N ALA A 181 5.93 -23.78 19.16
CA ALA A 181 6.47 -25.09 18.81
C ALA A 181 7.92 -25.27 19.29
N GLU A 182 8.77 -24.26 19.17
CA GLU A 182 10.16 -24.34 19.64
C GLU A 182 10.27 -24.37 21.17
N VAL A 183 9.46 -23.59 21.88
CA VAL A 183 9.42 -23.61 23.35
C VAL A 183 8.92 -24.97 23.85
N LEU A 184 7.81 -25.46 23.30
CA LEU A 184 7.26 -26.78 23.63
C LEU A 184 8.25 -27.90 23.29
N GLY A 185 8.91 -27.83 22.13
CA GLY A 185 9.94 -28.79 21.75
C GLY A 185 11.08 -28.86 22.76
N LEU A 186 11.55 -27.70 23.25
CA LEU A 186 12.60 -27.66 24.29
C LEU A 186 12.11 -28.14 25.67
N ALA A 187 10.86 -27.85 26.00
CA ALA A 187 10.26 -28.28 27.27
C ALA A 187 10.11 -29.80 27.33
N ILE A 188 9.59 -30.41 26.26
CA ILE A 188 9.41 -31.87 26.16
C ILE A 188 10.73 -32.61 26.18
N THR A 189 11.77 -32.08 25.52
CA THR A 189 13.10 -32.68 25.54
C THR A 189 13.89 -32.39 26.82
N GLY A 190 13.30 -31.71 27.81
CA GLY A 190 13.93 -31.39 29.10
C GLY A 190 15.08 -30.38 29.04
N SER A 191 15.17 -29.60 27.96
CA SER A 191 16.21 -28.56 27.79
C SER A 191 15.77 -27.19 28.32
N LEU A 192 14.48 -27.04 28.63
CA LEU A 192 13.87 -25.80 29.09
C LEU A 192 12.77 -26.14 30.11
N THR A 193 12.80 -25.51 31.28
CA THR A 193 11.68 -25.53 32.22
C THR A 193 10.82 -24.28 32.02
N VAL A 194 9.51 -24.46 32.12
CA VAL A 194 8.52 -23.39 32.01
C VAL A 194 7.76 -23.32 33.31
N SER A 195 7.78 -22.17 33.95
CA SER A 195 7.02 -21.90 35.17
C SER A 195 6.29 -20.58 35.08
N GLU A 196 5.23 -20.45 35.85
CA GLU A 196 4.50 -19.21 36.03
C GLU A 196 4.83 -18.63 37.40
N LYS A 197 5.07 -17.32 37.44
CA LYS A 197 5.20 -16.59 38.68
C LYS A 197 4.56 -15.21 38.54
N ASP A 198 3.61 -14.92 39.44
CA ASP A 198 2.82 -13.69 39.44
C ASP A 198 2.14 -13.49 38.08
N ASP A 199 2.51 -12.42 37.35
CA ASP A 199 2.04 -12.12 36.00
C ASP A 199 3.15 -12.30 34.95
N THR A 200 4.01 -13.30 35.10
CA THR A 200 5.13 -13.56 34.18
C THR A 200 5.38 -15.05 33.98
N ILE A 201 5.53 -15.46 32.71
CA ILE A 201 6.01 -16.79 32.35
C ILE A 201 7.53 -16.75 32.33
N ILE A 202 8.16 -17.64 33.08
CA ILE A 202 9.60 -17.76 33.21
C ILE A 202 10.04 -19.00 32.43
N LEU A 203 10.95 -18.79 31.48
CA LEU A 203 11.65 -19.85 30.77
C LEU A 203 13.07 -19.97 31.33
N GLU A 204 13.41 -21.13 31.89
CA GLU A 204 14.73 -21.40 32.46
C GLU A 204 15.44 -22.52 31.71
N ARG A 205 16.67 -22.26 31.27
CA ARG A 205 17.49 -23.26 30.56
C ARG A 205 18.04 -24.28 31.53
N THR A 206 17.65 -25.54 31.37
CA THR A 206 18.00 -26.62 32.31
C THR A 206 19.21 -27.42 31.83
N ALA A 207 19.19 -27.85 30.57
CA ALA A 207 20.22 -28.69 29.97
C ALA A 207 20.46 -28.28 28.51
N ASP A 208 21.67 -28.54 28.01
CA ASP A 208 21.94 -28.32 26.60
C ASP A 208 21.13 -29.31 25.73
N PRO A 209 20.52 -28.85 24.63
CA PRO A 209 19.72 -29.69 23.76
C PRO A 209 20.59 -30.83 23.22
N SER A 210 20.05 -32.04 23.25
CA SER A 210 20.70 -33.26 22.75
C SER A 210 19.69 -34.14 22.01
N GLY A 211 20.18 -35.12 21.23
CA GLY A 211 19.34 -36.11 20.54
C GLY A 211 18.17 -35.53 19.74
N GLU A 212 16.96 -35.71 20.26
CA GLU A 212 15.70 -35.28 19.62
C GLU A 212 15.59 -33.75 19.47
N ALA A 213 16.08 -32.97 20.43
CA ALA A 213 16.08 -31.51 20.35
C ALA A 213 16.93 -30.99 19.17
N TYR A 214 18.04 -31.68 18.87
CA TYR A 214 18.85 -31.40 17.69
C TYR A 214 18.13 -31.75 16.40
N ALA A 215 17.42 -32.88 16.35
CA ALA A 215 16.63 -33.29 15.19
C ALA A 215 15.51 -32.28 14.88
N LEU A 216 14.96 -31.61 15.91
CA LEU A 216 13.98 -30.53 15.79
C LEU A 216 14.61 -29.16 15.47
N GLY A 217 15.94 -29.06 15.37
CA GLY A 217 16.65 -27.82 15.01
C GLY A 217 16.66 -26.75 16.11
N LEU A 218 16.49 -27.14 17.37
CA LEU A 218 16.24 -26.22 18.48
C LEU A 218 17.50 -25.54 19.06
N ARG A 219 18.70 -25.99 18.68
CA ARG A 219 19.98 -25.46 19.22
C ARG A 219 20.05 -23.93 19.18
N HIS A 220 19.83 -23.32 18.01
CA HIS A 220 20.01 -21.88 17.83
C HIS A 220 18.95 -21.06 18.57
N PHE A 221 17.74 -21.62 18.75
CA PHE A 221 16.72 -20.98 19.57
C PHE A 221 17.13 -21.00 21.04
N HIS A 222 17.55 -22.17 21.54
CA HIS A 222 18.03 -22.36 22.91
C HIS A 222 19.26 -21.49 23.25
N GLU A 223 20.25 -21.44 22.37
CA GLU A 223 21.45 -20.61 22.55
C GLU A 223 21.15 -19.11 22.57
N GLY A 224 20.12 -18.68 21.82
CA GLY A 224 19.68 -17.28 21.82
C GLY A 224 18.78 -16.90 23.00
N LEU A 225 18.35 -17.86 23.83
CA LEU A 225 17.67 -17.60 25.09
C LEU A 225 18.68 -17.22 26.17
N ARG A 226 18.28 -16.28 27.04
CA ARG A 226 19.00 -16.03 28.30
C ARG A 226 18.82 -17.24 29.22
N ARG A 227 19.69 -17.40 30.23
CA ARG A 227 19.55 -18.47 31.24
C ARG A 227 18.14 -18.48 31.84
N THR A 228 17.65 -17.30 32.19
CA THR A 228 16.28 -17.05 32.63
C THR A 228 15.69 -16.00 31.70
N THR A 229 14.58 -16.31 31.06
CA THR A 229 13.87 -15.43 30.13
C THR A 229 12.47 -15.20 30.65
N GLU A 230 12.15 -13.95 30.95
CA GLU A 230 10.84 -13.53 31.43
C GLU A 230 9.95 -13.07 30.27
N ILE A 231 8.71 -13.54 30.27
CA ILE A 231 7.67 -13.19 29.30
C ILE A 231 6.50 -12.61 30.09
N PRO A 232 6.29 -11.28 30.04
CA PRO A 232 5.16 -10.68 30.74
C PRO A 232 3.84 -11.15 30.11
N LEU A 233 2.83 -11.42 30.95
CA LEU A 233 1.48 -11.78 30.48
C LEU A 233 0.80 -10.64 29.69
N VAL A 234 1.18 -9.39 30.00
CA VAL A 234 0.69 -8.16 29.36
C VAL A 234 1.86 -7.37 28.78
N GLY A 235 1.81 -7.10 27.48
CA GLY A 235 2.79 -6.27 26.79
C GLY A 235 3.76 -7.06 25.92
N ARG A 236 4.81 -6.39 25.46
CA ARG A 236 5.74 -6.95 24.45
C ARG A 236 6.95 -7.58 25.12
N SER A 237 7.12 -8.90 24.95
CA SER A 237 8.32 -9.58 25.46
C SER A 237 9.54 -9.26 24.59
N GLU A 238 10.58 -8.66 25.17
CA GLU A 238 11.87 -8.49 24.50
C GLU A 238 12.79 -9.71 24.67
N GLY A 239 12.57 -10.51 25.72
CA GLY A 239 13.42 -11.66 26.08
C GLY A 239 13.54 -12.72 24.99
N LEU A 240 12.47 -12.94 24.21
CA LEU A 240 12.45 -13.93 23.12
C LEU A 240 13.05 -13.43 21.80
N ARG A 241 13.28 -12.11 21.64
CA ARG A 241 13.70 -11.54 20.34
C ARG A 241 15.05 -12.08 19.87
N GLY A 242 16.00 -12.29 20.79
CA GLY A 242 17.32 -12.85 20.49
C GLY A 242 17.23 -14.27 19.96
N ALA A 243 16.56 -15.14 20.72
CA ALA A 243 16.29 -16.54 20.36
C ALA A 243 15.56 -16.67 19.01
N VAL A 244 14.51 -15.88 18.81
CA VAL A 244 13.75 -15.87 17.55
C VAL A 244 14.62 -15.39 16.40
N ARG A 245 15.42 -14.32 16.55
CA ARG A 245 16.31 -13.88 15.46
C ARG A 245 17.36 -14.94 15.11
N ALA A 246 17.96 -15.58 16.12
CA ALA A 246 18.98 -16.61 15.94
C ALA A 246 18.44 -17.82 15.16
N SER A 247 17.31 -18.40 15.58
CA SER A 247 16.76 -19.55 14.88
C SER A 247 16.10 -19.17 13.55
N ALA A 248 15.56 -17.95 13.38
CA ALA A 248 15.04 -17.49 12.09
C ALA A 248 16.13 -17.32 11.03
N HIS A 249 17.28 -16.76 11.40
CA HIS A 249 18.40 -16.59 10.49
C HIS A 249 18.92 -17.95 9.98
N GLU A 250 19.06 -18.93 10.87
CA GLU A 250 19.49 -20.27 10.47
C GLU A 250 18.42 -21.01 9.66
N ALA A 251 17.16 -20.93 10.07
CA ALA A 251 16.06 -21.55 9.32
C ALA A 251 15.96 -21.01 7.89
N LYS A 252 16.22 -19.70 7.67
CA LYS A 252 16.28 -19.11 6.32
C LYS A 252 17.38 -19.74 5.45
N ARG A 253 18.51 -20.13 6.03
CA ARG A 253 19.60 -20.83 5.32
C ARG A 253 19.19 -22.27 4.98
N GLN A 254 18.63 -22.98 5.96
CA GLN A 254 18.19 -24.37 5.81
C GLN A 254 16.95 -24.52 4.92
N ALA A 255 16.13 -23.48 4.79
CA ALA A 255 14.93 -23.49 3.95
C ALA A 255 15.21 -23.27 2.44
N LYS A 256 16.43 -22.88 2.05
CA LYS A 256 16.81 -22.62 0.65
C LYS A 256 16.51 -23.78 -0.33
N PRO A 257 16.71 -25.07 0.03
CA PRO A 257 16.36 -26.18 -0.86
C PRO A 257 14.85 -26.29 -1.12
N TYR A 258 14.01 -25.91 -0.15
CA TYR A 258 12.55 -26.04 -0.20
C TYR A 258 11.86 -24.82 -0.83
N LEU A 259 12.44 -23.63 -0.66
CA LEU A 259 11.86 -22.36 -1.09
C LEU A 259 12.78 -21.65 -2.07
N ARG A 260 12.26 -21.36 -3.26
CA ARG A 260 12.94 -20.53 -4.26
C ARG A 260 12.31 -19.16 -4.33
N TRP A 261 13.13 -18.13 -4.20
CA TRP A 261 12.72 -16.76 -4.49
C TRP A 261 12.52 -16.58 -5.99
N ASN A 262 11.37 -16.01 -6.38
CA ASN A 262 11.02 -15.76 -7.77
C ASN A 262 10.58 -14.30 -7.94
N PRO A 263 11.50 -13.37 -8.22
CA PRO A 263 11.20 -11.94 -8.29
C PRO A 263 10.44 -11.53 -9.54
N TRP A 264 10.46 -12.37 -10.59
CA TRP A 264 9.95 -12.05 -11.93
C TRP A 264 8.55 -11.43 -11.96
N PRO A 265 7.54 -11.89 -11.19
CA PRO A 265 6.24 -11.27 -11.26
C PRO A 265 6.17 -9.89 -10.57
N SER A 266 7.01 -9.63 -9.56
CA SER A 266 7.19 -8.27 -9.00
C SER A 266 7.94 -7.36 -9.96
N VAL A 267 8.93 -7.89 -10.69
CA VAL A 267 9.64 -7.15 -11.73
C VAL A 267 8.69 -6.79 -12.88
N LEU A 268 7.88 -7.74 -13.36
CA LEU A 268 6.85 -7.49 -14.39
C LEU A 268 5.84 -6.43 -13.95
N LEU A 269 5.38 -6.49 -12.70
CA LEU A 269 4.45 -5.49 -12.16
C LEU A 269 5.10 -4.10 -12.09
N ALA A 270 6.34 -4.01 -11.61
CA ALA A 270 7.09 -2.75 -11.55
C ALA A 270 7.34 -2.17 -12.95
N VAL A 271 7.65 -3.01 -13.94
CA VAL A 271 7.82 -2.59 -15.34
C VAL A 271 6.51 -2.09 -15.94
N LEU A 272 5.40 -2.82 -15.77
CA LEU A 272 4.08 -2.38 -16.25
C LEU A 272 3.67 -1.04 -15.64
N ALA A 273 3.92 -0.87 -14.34
CA ALA A 273 3.67 0.38 -13.65
C ALA A 273 4.53 1.54 -14.16
N ALA A 274 5.83 1.29 -14.37
CA ALA A 274 6.73 2.27 -14.93
C ALA A 274 6.31 2.68 -16.35
N LEU A 275 5.81 1.74 -17.16
CA LEU A 275 5.27 2.03 -18.49
C LEU A 275 4.01 2.90 -18.43
N VAL A 276 3.11 2.67 -17.46
CA VAL A 276 1.92 3.50 -17.24
C VAL A 276 2.32 4.92 -16.83
N VAL A 277 3.29 5.06 -15.93
CA VAL A 277 3.82 6.37 -15.52
C VAL A 277 4.49 7.07 -16.71
N LEU A 278 5.32 6.37 -17.48
CA LEU A 278 6.00 6.93 -18.65
C LEU A 278 5.02 7.39 -19.72
N ALA A 279 3.98 6.60 -20.01
CA ALA A 279 2.91 6.98 -20.93
C ALA A 279 2.19 8.26 -20.46
N PHE A 280 2.01 8.43 -19.14
CA PHE A 280 1.38 9.62 -18.58
C PHE A 280 2.29 10.86 -18.65
N VAL A 281 3.59 10.70 -18.34
CA VAL A 281 4.58 11.79 -18.49
C VAL A 281 4.69 12.24 -19.95
N PHE A 282 4.69 11.29 -20.89
CA PHE A 282 4.76 11.57 -22.32
C PHE A 282 3.48 12.26 -22.85
N GLN A 283 2.31 11.85 -22.37
CA GLN A 283 1.06 12.59 -22.65
C GLN A 283 1.15 14.02 -22.12
N GLY A 284 1.75 14.25 -20.94
CA GLY A 284 1.92 15.59 -20.38
C GLY A 284 2.88 16.52 -21.14
N SER A 285 3.79 16.00 -21.98
CA SER A 285 4.74 16.82 -22.73
C SER A 285 4.16 17.49 -23.99
N ASP A 286 3.01 17.05 -24.49
CA ASP A 286 2.31 17.70 -25.61
C ASP A 286 1.28 18.76 -25.15
N PHE A 287 1.08 18.93 -23.83
CA PHE A 287 0.09 19.87 -23.28
C PHE A 287 0.62 21.31 -23.29
N ARG A 288 0.58 21.91 -24.47
CA ARG A 288 0.54 23.37 -24.68
C ARG A 288 -0.85 23.91 -24.31
N THR A 289 -1.35 23.58 -23.13
CA THR A 289 -2.75 23.82 -22.69
C THR A 289 -2.78 24.10 -21.20
N ASP A 290 -3.63 25.05 -20.81
CA ASP A 290 -3.86 25.64 -19.49
C ASP A 290 -4.38 24.69 -18.38
N ASN A 291 -3.90 23.44 -18.32
CA ASN A 291 -4.23 22.51 -17.25
C ASN A 291 -3.35 22.76 -16.01
N PRO A 292 -3.93 22.90 -14.80
CA PRO A 292 -3.13 23.16 -13.61
C PRO A 292 -2.29 21.92 -13.24
N PRO A 293 -0.98 22.08 -12.99
CA PRO A 293 -0.06 20.98 -12.66
C PRO A 293 -0.49 20.16 -11.42
N ALA A 294 -1.41 20.69 -10.61
CA ALA A 294 -1.95 20.04 -9.43
C ALA A 294 -2.72 18.73 -9.71
N VAL A 295 -3.51 18.65 -10.79
CA VAL A 295 -4.32 17.45 -11.08
C VAL A 295 -3.43 16.30 -11.53
N THR A 296 -2.42 16.61 -12.35
CA THR A 296 -1.35 15.70 -12.79
C THR A 296 -0.58 15.13 -11.59
N LEU A 297 -0.18 15.99 -10.64
CA LEU A 297 0.53 15.56 -9.43
C LEU A 297 -0.34 14.69 -8.50
N LEU A 298 -1.62 15.01 -8.34
CA LEU A 298 -2.52 14.29 -7.44
C LEU A 298 -2.82 12.86 -7.91
N VAL A 299 -2.86 12.62 -9.22
CA VAL A 299 -3.12 11.29 -9.80
C VAL A 299 -1.83 10.46 -9.94
N VAL A 300 -0.71 11.09 -10.31
CA VAL A 300 0.54 10.37 -10.62
C VAL A 300 1.36 10.06 -9.38
N ALA A 301 1.44 10.99 -8.41
CA ALA A 301 2.23 10.79 -7.20
C ALA A 301 1.86 9.52 -6.41
N PRO A 302 0.58 9.18 -6.17
CA PRO A 302 0.24 7.95 -5.46
C PRO A 302 0.57 6.70 -6.28
N LEU A 303 0.45 6.71 -7.61
CA LEU A 303 0.82 5.56 -8.45
C LEU A 303 2.33 5.33 -8.46
N ILE A 304 3.13 6.40 -8.50
CA ILE A 304 4.60 6.33 -8.43
C ILE A 304 5.06 5.78 -7.08
N ILE A 305 4.38 6.07 -5.97
CA ILE A 305 4.80 5.62 -4.63
C ILE A 305 4.23 4.23 -4.33
N PHE A 306 2.94 4.02 -4.57
CA PHE A 306 2.24 2.82 -4.10
C PHE A 306 2.65 1.56 -4.87
N ILE A 307 2.90 1.68 -6.18
CA ILE A 307 3.24 0.52 -6.99
C ILE A 307 4.64 -0.05 -6.70
N PRO A 308 5.74 0.72 -6.60
CA PRO A 308 7.02 0.16 -6.20
C PRO A 308 7.00 -0.33 -4.75
N VAL A 309 6.29 0.33 -3.84
CA VAL A 309 6.12 -0.16 -2.46
C VAL A 309 5.42 -1.52 -2.46
N ALA A 310 4.33 -1.68 -3.23
CA ALA A 310 3.64 -2.95 -3.39
C ALA A 310 4.52 -4.02 -4.09
N ALA A 311 5.32 -3.62 -5.08
CA ALA A 311 6.24 -4.51 -5.80
C ALA A 311 7.37 -5.01 -4.90
N VAL A 312 7.98 -4.14 -4.08
CA VAL A 312 9.01 -4.49 -3.09
C VAL A 312 8.40 -5.37 -1.99
N PHE A 313 7.24 -4.99 -1.45
CA PHE A 313 6.52 -5.77 -0.45
C PHE A 313 6.14 -7.17 -0.95
N TRP A 314 5.98 -7.36 -2.26
CA TRP A 314 5.68 -8.66 -2.84
C TRP A 314 6.90 -9.43 -3.28
N ALA A 315 7.93 -8.78 -3.82
CA ALA A 315 9.24 -9.39 -4.04
C ALA A 315 9.72 -10.04 -2.73
N ALA A 316 9.52 -9.37 -1.59
CA ALA A 316 9.73 -9.92 -0.27
C ALA A 316 9.04 -11.27 0.02
N ARG A 317 7.83 -11.47 -0.51
CA ARG A 317 6.96 -12.63 -0.26
C ARG A 317 6.88 -13.63 -1.41
N ALA A 318 7.49 -13.33 -2.55
CA ALA A 318 7.43 -14.12 -3.78
C ALA A 318 8.31 -15.38 -3.74
N THR A 319 8.02 -16.27 -2.80
CA THR A 319 8.67 -17.58 -2.68
C THR A 319 7.78 -18.67 -3.26
N ARG A 320 8.34 -19.50 -4.14
CA ARG A 320 7.72 -20.69 -4.69
C ARG A 320 8.32 -21.93 -4.04
N LEU A 321 7.50 -22.97 -3.84
CA LEU A 321 8.03 -24.27 -3.40
C LEU A 321 8.78 -24.96 -4.53
N THR A 322 9.95 -25.50 -4.21
CA THR A 322 10.70 -26.42 -5.06
C THR A 322 10.02 -27.79 -5.12
N ARG A 323 10.57 -28.74 -5.88
CA ARG A 323 10.08 -30.12 -5.90
C ARG A 323 10.14 -30.75 -4.50
N GLU A 324 11.30 -30.67 -3.85
CA GLU A 324 11.50 -31.12 -2.47
C GLU A 324 10.59 -30.38 -1.50
N GLY A 325 10.43 -29.05 -1.67
CA GLY A 325 9.51 -28.26 -0.84
C GLY A 325 8.05 -28.73 -0.95
N LYS A 326 7.60 -29.12 -2.14
CA LYS A 326 6.24 -29.68 -2.33
C LYS A 326 6.06 -31.05 -1.68
N GLU A 327 7.11 -31.87 -1.66
CA GLU A 327 7.09 -33.18 -0.98
C GLU A 327 7.00 -32.97 0.54
N VAL A 328 7.86 -32.11 1.10
CA VAL A 328 7.80 -31.75 2.52
C VAL A 328 6.47 -31.12 2.90
N LEU A 329 5.94 -30.20 2.08
CA LEU A 329 4.63 -29.60 2.32
C LEU A 329 3.50 -30.65 2.31
N ARG A 330 3.61 -31.69 1.46
CA ARG A 330 2.66 -32.80 1.43
C ARG A 330 2.75 -33.61 2.73
N ASP A 331 3.95 -33.91 3.19
CA ASP A 331 4.16 -34.66 4.43
C ASP A 331 3.62 -33.89 5.64
N LEU A 332 3.91 -32.59 5.72
CA LEU A 332 3.38 -31.71 6.76
C LEU A 332 1.87 -31.52 6.67
N ALA A 333 1.28 -31.55 5.47
CA ALA A 333 -0.17 -31.53 5.32
C ALA A 333 -0.82 -32.83 5.82
N GLY A 334 -0.17 -33.97 5.64
CA GLY A 334 -0.63 -35.26 6.18
C GLY A 334 -0.53 -35.30 7.70
N LEU A 335 0.56 -34.78 8.26
CA LEU A 335 0.73 -34.62 9.71
C LEU A 335 -0.31 -33.66 10.29
N ARG A 336 -0.55 -32.53 9.62
CA ARG A 336 -1.58 -31.56 10.01
C ARG A 336 -2.97 -32.20 10.01
N TRP A 337 -3.30 -33.00 8.99
CA TRP A 337 -4.58 -33.67 8.94
C TRP A 337 -4.76 -34.62 10.13
N LEU A 338 -3.73 -35.39 10.50
CA LEU A 338 -3.76 -36.22 11.72
C LEU A 338 -3.98 -35.39 12.99
N ILE A 339 -3.38 -34.20 13.05
CA ILE A 339 -3.47 -33.29 14.20
C ILE A 339 -4.84 -32.67 14.35
N GLU A 340 -5.47 -32.31 13.23
CA GLU A 340 -6.82 -31.73 13.16
C GLU A 340 -7.93 -32.78 13.38
N MET A 341 -7.64 -34.07 13.19
CA MET A 341 -8.60 -35.14 13.50
C MET A 341 -8.96 -35.14 14.98
N SER A 342 -10.25 -35.41 15.26
CA SER A 342 -10.68 -35.73 16.62
C SER A 342 -9.94 -36.97 17.13
N GLU A 343 -9.72 -37.06 18.44
CA GLU A 343 -9.04 -38.22 19.03
C GLU A 343 -9.72 -39.55 18.67
N ALA A 344 -11.05 -39.59 18.70
CA ALA A 344 -11.82 -40.77 18.32
C ALA A 344 -11.64 -41.16 16.84
N GLU A 345 -11.50 -40.20 15.92
CA GLU A 345 -11.16 -40.49 14.52
C GLU A 345 -9.72 -40.95 14.37
N ARG A 346 -8.79 -40.33 15.10
CA ARG A 346 -7.38 -40.68 15.09
C ARG A 346 -7.15 -42.12 15.56
N LEU A 347 -7.76 -42.52 16.67
CA LEU A 347 -7.67 -43.89 17.19
C LEU A 347 -8.28 -44.90 16.21
N ARG A 348 -9.45 -44.60 15.64
CA ARG A 348 -10.07 -45.45 14.60
C ARG A 348 -9.17 -45.61 13.39
N TRP A 349 -8.53 -44.53 12.95
CA TRP A 349 -7.59 -44.56 11.83
C TRP A 349 -6.32 -45.36 12.16
N LEU A 350 -5.78 -45.22 13.38
CA LEU A 350 -4.60 -45.98 13.84
C LEU A 350 -4.89 -47.47 14.05
N GLN A 351 -6.13 -47.84 14.34
CA GLN A 351 -6.57 -49.23 14.53
C GLN A 351 -7.01 -49.91 13.22
N SER A 352 -7.19 -49.16 12.13
CA SER A 352 -7.65 -49.72 10.86
C SER A 352 -6.56 -50.56 10.19
N PRO A 353 -6.88 -51.78 9.66
CA PRO A 353 -5.88 -52.70 9.09
C PRO A 353 -5.04 -52.12 7.95
N ASP A 354 -5.62 -51.21 7.17
CA ASP A 354 -4.99 -50.62 5.99
C ASP A 354 -4.09 -49.41 6.33
N THR A 355 -4.31 -48.80 7.49
CA THR A 355 -3.74 -47.50 7.87
C THR A 355 -2.90 -47.54 9.14
N ALA A 356 -2.97 -48.62 9.91
CA ALA A 356 -2.19 -48.82 11.12
C ALA A 356 -0.68 -48.76 10.81
N PRO A 357 0.11 -48.02 11.60
CA PRO A 357 1.56 -48.09 11.53
C PRO A 357 2.03 -49.54 11.72
N ARG A 358 2.97 -50.01 10.89
CA ARG A 358 3.54 -51.37 10.98
C ARG A 358 4.43 -51.58 12.21
N GLU A 359 4.70 -50.52 12.94
CA GLU A 359 5.39 -50.52 14.22
C GLU A 359 4.29 -50.57 15.28
N ARG A 360 4.09 -51.76 15.86
CA ARG A 360 3.00 -52.01 16.82
C ARG A 360 3.31 -51.22 18.09
N ILE A 361 2.67 -50.06 18.24
CA ILE A 361 2.60 -49.35 19.52
C ILE A 361 1.81 -50.29 20.43
N GLY A 362 2.45 -50.81 21.48
CA GLY A 362 1.78 -51.55 22.52
C GLY A 362 0.69 -50.67 23.10
N GLY A 363 -0.49 -51.23 23.39
CA GLY A 363 -1.60 -50.46 23.99
C GLY A 363 -1.35 -49.97 25.41
N ASP A 364 -0.08 -49.83 25.81
CA ASP A 364 0.36 -49.26 27.08
C ASP A 364 0.23 -47.74 27.01
N GLU A 365 -0.39 -47.16 28.03
CA GLU A 365 -0.77 -45.73 28.10
C GLU A 365 0.47 -44.81 28.02
N ARG A 366 1.62 -45.32 28.48
CA ARG A 366 2.93 -44.66 28.39
C ARG A 366 3.43 -44.50 26.95
N GLU A 367 3.15 -45.45 26.07
CA GLU A 367 3.56 -45.35 24.66
C GLU A 367 2.69 -44.33 23.91
N VAL A 368 1.39 -44.27 24.24
CA VAL A 368 0.46 -43.26 23.72
C VAL A 368 0.88 -41.86 24.17
N LEU A 369 1.27 -41.71 25.44
CA LEU A 369 1.81 -40.46 25.97
C LEU A 369 3.06 -40.00 25.22
N ARG A 370 4.06 -40.87 25.03
CA ARG A 370 5.26 -40.54 24.25
C ARG A 370 4.94 -40.11 22.82
N LEU A 371 3.93 -40.72 22.20
CA LEU A 371 3.48 -40.31 20.86
C LEU A 371 2.92 -38.88 20.89
N TYR A 372 2.07 -38.57 21.86
CA TYR A 372 1.50 -37.22 22.00
C TYR A 372 2.55 -36.17 22.35
N GLU A 373 3.52 -36.48 23.22
CA GLU A 373 4.69 -35.63 23.49
C GLU A 373 5.47 -35.35 22.20
N THR A 374 5.72 -36.37 21.38
CA THR A 374 6.43 -36.23 20.11
C THR A 374 5.69 -35.33 19.11
N LEU A 375 4.36 -35.38 19.12
CA LEU A 375 3.50 -34.65 18.18
C LEU A 375 3.16 -33.23 18.65
N LEU A 376 3.27 -32.94 19.94
CA LEU A 376 2.84 -31.66 20.50
C LEU A 376 3.55 -30.43 19.91
N PRO A 377 4.88 -30.43 19.67
CA PRO A 377 5.53 -29.28 19.02
C PRO A 377 4.98 -29.05 17.61
N TRP A 378 4.57 -30.11 16.92
CA TRP A 378 3.94 -30.03 15.60
C TRP A 378 2.50 -29.54 15.70
N ALA A 379 1.74 -29.96 16.71
CA ALA A 379 0.41 -29.44 16.98
C ALA A 379 0.43 -27.93 17.24
N ALA A 380 1.40 -27.47 18.04
CA ALA A 380 1.61 -26.04 18.27
C ALA A 380 1.99 -25.29 17.00
N LEU A 381 2.84 -25.88 16.14
CA LEU A 381 3.18 -25.30 14.84
C LEU A 381 1.93 -25.05 13.98
N PHE A 382 0.96 -25.96 14.02
CA PHE A 382 -0.31 -25.84 13.30
C PHE A 382 -1.38 -25.02 14.04
N GLY A 383 -1.16 -24.68 15.31
CA GLY A 383 -2.06 -23.85 16.12
C GLY A 383 -3.06 -24.64 16.98
N HIS A 384 -2.84 -25.93 17.21
CA HIS A 384 -3.67 -26.81 18.04
C HIS A 384 -3.04 -27.09 19.42
N GLN A 385 -2.21 -26.18 19.94
CA GLN A 385 -1.46 -26.38 21.20
C GLN A 385 -2.35 -26.57 22.43
N HIS A 386 -3.49 -25.88 22.50
CA HIS A 386 -4.41 -25.95 23.64
C HIS A 386 -5.08 -27.32 23.71
N GLU A 387 -5.74 -27.72 22.62
CA GLU A 387 -6.40 -29.02 22.48
C GLU A 387 -5.43 -30.18 22.78
N TRP A 388 -4.20 -30.10 22.26
CA TRP A 388 -3.22 -31.16 22.44
C TRP A 388 -2.58 -31.19 23.83
N SER A 389 -2.35 -30.03 24.44
CA SER A 389 -1.90 -29.96 25.84
C SER A 389 -2.97 -30.51 26.79
N ASP A 390 -4.25 -30.23 26.52
CA ASP A 390 -5.37 -30.77 27.29
C ASP A 390 -5.44 -32.30 27.19
N LEU A 391 -5.30 -32.86 25.99
CA LEU A 391 -5.23 -34.29 25.77
C LEU A 391 -4.07 -34.92 26.57
N LEU A 392 -2.89 -34.32 26.52
CA LEU A 392 -1.73 -34.82 27.25
C LEU A 392 -1.98 -34.85 28.77
N ARG A 393 -2.55 -33.77 29.32
CA ARG A 393 -2.88 -33.71 30.76
C ARG A 393 -3.90 -34.78 31.16
N ASN A 394 -4.91 -35.01 30.33
CA ASN A 394 -5.94 -36.01 30.60
C ASN A 394 -5.36 -37.43 30.62
N HIS A 395 -4.50 -37.76 29.64
CA HIS A 395 -3.81 -39.06 29.59
C HIS A 395 -2.78 -39.21 30.71
N ALA A 396 -2.08 -38.15 31.08
CA ALA A 396 -1.14 -38.18 32.21
C ALA A 396 -1.85 -38.42 33.55
N ALA A 397 -3.01 -37.79 33.75
CA ALA A 397 -3.85 -38.00 34.92
C ALA A 397 -4.47 -39.41 34.96
N ALA A 398 -4.84 -39.97 33.80
CA ALA A 398 -5.38 -41.32 33.69
C ALA A 398 -4.33 -42.41 33.94
N ALA A 399 -3.10 -42.19 33.49
CA ALA A 399 -1.98 -43.13 33.64
C ALA A 399 -1.38 -43.20 35.06
N ASP A 400 -1.89 -42.43 36.02
CA ASP A 400 -1.38 -42.32 37.40
C ASP A 400 0.15 -42.22 37.46
N LEU A 401 0.69 -41.25 36.70
CA LEU A 401 2.12 -40.95 36.63
C LEU A 401 2.45 -39.76 37.54
N PRO A 402 2.60 -39.95 38.88
CA PRO A 402 2.81 -38.85 39.83
C PRO A 402 4.18 -38.15 39.70
N ASP A 403 5.13 -38.74 38.96
CA ASP A 403 6.52 -38.28 38.90
C ASP A 403 6.86 -37.41 37.66
N VAL A 404 5.96 -37.28 36.69
CA VAL A 404 6.22 -36.50 35.46
C VAL A 404 5.51 -35.15 35.57
N ASP A 405 6.27 -34.11 35.92
CA ASP A 405 5.75 -32.74 35.99
C ASP A 405 5.45 -32.20 34.58
N TYR A 406 4.19 -32.33 34.17
CA TYR A 406 3.64 -31.67 32.98
C TYR A 406 3.24 -30.21 33.26
N GLY A 407 3.76 -29.55 34.30
CA GLY A 407 3.43 -28.16 34.67
C GLY A 407 3.72 -27.11 33.59
N TRP A 408 4.53 -27.46 32.58
CA TRP A 408 4.65 -26.64 31.38
C TRP A 408 3.35 -26.64 30.54
N THR A 409 2.57 -27.73 30.53
CA THR A 409 1.29 -27.79 29.78
C THR A 409 0.26 -26.82 30.35
N THR A 410 0.17 -26.68 31.68
CA THR A 410 -0.75 -25.73 32.31
C THR A 410 -0.36 -24.31 31.99
N THR A 411 0.91 -23.97 32.20
CA THR A 411 1.46 -22.63 31.93
C THR A 411 1.29 -22.21 30.47
N LEU A 412 1.51 -23.13 29.52
CA LEU A 412 1.47 -22.83 28.07
C LEU A 412 0.06 -22.85 27.47
N THR A 413 -0.96 -23.34 28.19
CA THR A 413 -2.36 -23.24 27.77
C THR A 413 -3.06 -21.95 28.20
N MET A 414 -2.39 -21.10 28.98
CA MET A 414 -3.01 -19.88 29.48
C MET A 414 -3.26 -18.86 28.37
N PRO A 415 -4.37 -18.10 28.39
CA PRO A 415 -4.63 -17.04 27.41
C PRO A 415 -3.48 -16.02 27.31
N ALA A 416 -2.78 -15.81 28.40
CA ALA A 416 -1.65 -14.90 28.50
C ALA A 416 -0.37 -15.39 27.78
N TRP A 417 -0.25 -16.70 27.53
CA TRP A 417 0.80 -17.24 26.67
C TRP A 417 0.62 -16.76 25.22
N ASP A 418 -0.62 -16.78 24.72
CA ASP A 418 -0.94 -16.36 23.36
C ASP A 418 -0.69 -14.86 23.13
N THR A 419 -0.99 -14.03 24.13
CA THR A 419 -0.69 -12.58 24.08
C THR A 419 0.81 -12.30 24.08
N GLY A 420 1.58 -12.99 24.92
CA GLY A 420 3.04 -12.88 24.96
C GLY A 420 3.69 -13.25 23.63
N LEU A 421 3.25 -14.36 23.02
CA LEU A 421 3.77 -14.80 21.71
C LEU A 421 3.34 -13.93 20.53
N ALA A 422 2.11 -13.42 20.53
CA ALA A 422 1.63 -12.49 19.50
C ALA A 422 2.51 -11.23 19.42
N ALA A 423 2.99 -10.75 20.58
CA ALA A 423 3.85 -9.59 20.65
C ALA A 423 5.27 -9.83 20.09
N VAL A 424 5.76 -11.08 20.10
CA VAL A 424 7.04 -11.48 19.48
C VAL A 424 6.95 -11.51 17.94
N GLY A 425 5.79 -11.90 17.42
CA GLY A 425 5.54 -12.01 15.98
C GLY A 425 5.59 -10.68 15.21
N THR A 426 5.33 -9.55 15.88
CA THR A 426 5.34 -8.21 15.26
C THR A 426 6.74 -7.58 15.14
N GLY A 427 7.71 -8.02 15.96
CA GLY A 427 9.09 -7.52 15.92
C GLY A 427 10.07 -8.39 15.12
N SER A 428 9.63 -9.55 14.66
CA SER A 428 10.43 -10.55 13.94
C SER A 428 10.18 -10.56 12.43
N THR A 429 9.22 -9.80 11.92
CA THR A 429 9.11 -9.47 10.50
C THR A 429 10.17 -8.41 10.14
N LEU A 430 11.44 -8.78 10.20
CA LEU A 430 12.54 -7.99 9.68
C LEU A 430 13.11 -8.67 8.42
N ASP A 431 13.11 -7.87 7.36
CA ASP A 431 14.06 -7.83 6.25
C ASP A 431 13.97 -8.89 5.15
N SER A 432 13.06 -8.59 4.22
CA SER A 432 13.31 -8.72 2.79
C SER A 432 14.02 -7.47 2.27
N GLY A 433 15.35 -7.53 2.20
CA GLY A 433 16.27 -6.67 1.45
C GLY A 433 15.78 -5.28 1.02
N GLY A 434 16.20 -4.26 1.77
CA GLY A 434 16.18 -2.85 1.36
C GLY A 434 16.87 -2.02 2.43
N SER A 435 18.05 -1.48 2.12
CA SER A 435 18.74 -0.50 2.96
C SER A 435 17.92 0.79 3.03
N GLY A 436 17.57 1.23 4.24
CA GLY A 436 16.96 2.55 4.51
C GLY A 436 16.16 2.55 5.81
N GLY A 437 16.60 3.34 6.79
CA GLY A 437 15.98 3.44 8.11
C GLY A 437 14.68 4.25 8.14
N GLY A 438 14.02 4.21 9.29
CA GLY A 438 12.91 5.12 9.63
C GLY A 438 11.86 4.45 10.51
N SER A 439 11.97 4.67 11.82
CA SER A 439 10.85 4.52 12.75
C SER A 439 9.73 5.47 12.32
N TYR A 440 8.52 4.96 12.07
CA TYR A 440 7.34 5.80 11.91
C TYR A 440 6.49 5.67 13.17
N ASP A 441 6.64 6.65 14.05
CA ASP A 441 5.64 7.00 15.06
C ASP A 441 4.48 7.72 14.35
N GLY A 442 3.26 7.37 14.74
CA GLY A 442 2.04 7.83 14.12
C GLY A 442 1.78 9.32 14.32
N GLY A 443 1.54 10.03 13.22
CA GLY A 443 1.02 11.40 13.21
C GLY A 443 -0.42 11.44 12.73
N GLY A 444 -1.32 11.92 13.58
CA GLY A 444 -2.73 12.14 13.26
C GLY A 444 -2.94 13.33 12.32
N PHE A 445 -3.77 13.14 11.30
CA PHE A 445 -4.26 14.22 10.45
C PHE A 445 -5.47 14.86 11.13
N SER A 446 -5.33 16.10 11.59
CA SER A 446 -6.44 17.00 11.90
C SER A 446 -6.46 18.10 10.85
N GLY A 447 -7.64 18.27 10.24
CA GLY A 447 -7.89 19.27 9.22
C GLY A 447 -8.02 20.67 9.81
N GLY A 448 -7.56 21.65 9.06
CA GLY A 448 -7.78 23.07 9.29
C GLY A 448 -7.66 23.78 7.95
N SER A 449 -8.80 24.13 7.39
CA SER A 449 -8.98 24.95 6.20
C SER A 449 -8.83 26.42 6.57
N ASP A 450 -7.94 27.15 5.88
CA ASP A 450 -8.01 28.60 5.80
C ASP A 450 -7.73 29.05 4.36
N VAL A 451 -8.72 29.74 3.79
CA VAL A 451 -8.74 30.32 2.46
C VAL A 451 -8.13 31.72 2.57
N GLY A 452 -6.93 31.91 2.01
CA GLY A 452 -6.27 33.20 1.89
C GLY A 452 -6.08 33.58 0.43
N GLY A 453 -6.74 34.66 0.00
CA GLY A 453 -6.75 35.16 -1.37
C GLY A 453 -5.40 35.64 -1.88
N GLY A 454 -5.10 35.29 -3.14
CA GLY A 454 -3.94 35.77 -3.88
C GLY A 454 -4.33 36.90 -4.82
N GLY A 455 -3.90 38.12 -4.50
CA GLY A 455 -3.92 39.27 -5.40
C GLY A 455 -2.78 39.18 -6.42
N GLY A 456 -3.11 39.30 -7.71
CA GLY A 456 -2.14 39.39 -8.79
C GLY A 456 -1.58 40.80 -8.91
N GLY A 457 -0.29 40.96 -8.63
CA GLY A 457 0.43 42.22 -8.82
C GLY A 457 0.81 42.42 -10.30
N GLY A 458 0.32 43.51 -10.89
CA GLY A 458 0.78 44.02 -12.17
C GLY A 458 2.05 44.86 -11.97
N GLY A 459 3.21 44.29 -12.31
CA GLY A 459 4.48 45.01 -12.38
C GLY A 459 4.66 45.61 -13.77
N GLY A 460 4.44 46.93 -13.90
CA GLY A 460 4.92 47.72 -15.03
C GLY A 460 6.29 48.32 -14.70
N SER A 461 7.26 48.10 -15.57
CA SER A 461 8.56 48.77 -15.54
C SER A 461 8.40 50.25 -15.89
N PHE A 462 8.89 51.12 -15.01
CA PHE A 462 9.13 52.53 -15.30
C PHE A 462 10.62 52.70 -15.60
N ASP A 463 10.94 53.36 -16.71
CA ASP A 463 12.21 54.07 -16.87
C ASP A 463 12.07 55.49 -16.30
#